data_AF-A0A2M7P9U8-F1
#
_entry.id   AF-A0A2M7P9U8-F1
#
_cell.length_a   1.000
_cell.length_b   1.000
_cell.length_c   1.000
_cell.angle_alpha   90.00
_cell.angle_beta   90.00
_cell.angle_gamma   90.00
#
_symmetry.space_group_name_H-M   'P 1'
#
loop_
_entity.id
_entity.type
_entity.pdbx_description
1 polymer ?
#
loop_
_entity_poly.entity_id
_entity_poly.type
_entity_poly.pdbx_seq_one_letter_code
_entity_poly.pdbx_strand_id
1 'polypeptide(L)'
;MTQPEALENAENQERPAEAAAWCHIQFRKNEPIFAAAGRVTHLQAGEMVMVQTEKGPEPAWVKSSCQPVPPEANDKTMASFTLIRRCSREETEKYQRLIEREHEAFVLCEQHIARHGLAMKLIKVERFFNGSKIIFFFTSENRVDFR
;
A
#
# COMPACT_ATOMS: atom_id res chain seq x y z
N MET A 1 24.27 -26.46 -59.33
CA MET A 1 24.01 -25.21 -58.60
C MET A 1 22.71 -25.42 -57.87
N THR A 2 22.78 -25.62 -56.55
CA THR A 2 21.69 -26.18 -55.75
C THR A 2 21.36 -25.17 -54.65
N GLN A 3 20.09 -24.81 -54.51
CA GLN A 3 19.51 -24.44 -53.21
C GLN A 3 18.73 -25.66 -52.69
N PRO A 4 18.71 -25.87 -51.37
CA PRO A 4 17.57 -25.44 -50.52
C PRO A 4 18.05 -24.74 -49.22
N GLU A 5 17.40 -23.70 -48.73
CA GLU A 5 16.26 -23.65 -47.77
C GLU A 5 16.55 -24.12 -46.31
N ALA A 6 16.17 -23.23 -45.38
CA ALA A 6 15.77 -23.42 -43.98
C ALA A 6 16.80 -23.77 -42.89
N LEU A 7 16.96 -22.82 -41.95
CA LEU A 7 17.10 -23.00 -40.49
C LEU A 7 17.00 -21.59 -39.87
N GLU A 8 15.78 -21.09 -39.69
CA GLU A 8 14.95 -21.24 -38.47
C GLU A 8 15.59 -20.66 -37.20
N ASN A 9 15.06 -19.48 -36.86
CA ASN A 9 14.88 -18.89 -35.53
C ASN A 9 15.12 -19.80 -34.32
N ALA A 10 16.15 -19.50 -33.55
CA ALA A 10 16.21 -19.65 -32.10
C ALA A 10 17.33 -18.70 -31.66
N GLU A 11 17.08 -17.61 -30.96
CA GLU A 11 16.88 -17.59 -29.52
C GLU A 11 16.12 -16.31 -29.13
N ASN A 12 14.79 -16.29 -29.28
CA ASN A 12 13.99 -15.48 -28.37
C ASN A 12 13.71 -16.39 -27.17
N GLN A 13 14.67 -16.46 -26.24
CA GLN A 13 14.38 -17.00 -24.91
C GLN A 13 13.39 -16.05 -24.25
N GLU A 14 12.10 -16.31 -24.51
CA GLU A 14 11.00 -15.85 -23.69
C GLU A 14 11.28 -16.32 -22.26
N ARG A 15 11.89 -15.44 -21.47
CA ARG A 15 11.91 -15.57 -20.02
C ARG A 15 10.46 -15.83 -19.61
N PRO A 16 10.15 -16.92 -18.89
CA PRO A 16 8.78 -17.17 -18.46
C PRO A 16 8.29 -15.91 -17.74
N ALA A 17 7.17 -15.35 -18.22
CA ALA A 17 6.57 -14.17 -17.63
C ALA A 17 6.47 -14.41 -16.11
N GLU A 18 7.26 -13.68 -15.33
CA GLU A 18 7.30 -13.86 -13.87
C GLU A 18 5.88 -13.72 -13.33
N ALA A 19 5.33 -14.81 -12.79
CA ALA A 19 3.93 -14.90 -12.43
C ALA A 19 3.56 -13.77 -11.45
N ALA A 20 2.71 -12.86 -11.92
CA ALA A 20 2.13 -11.83 -11.08
C ALA A 20 1.01 -12.42 -10.23
N ALA A 21 0.86 -11.92 -9.02
CA ALA A 21 -0.23 -12.27 -8.13
C ALA A 21 -0.93 -11.00 -7.64
N TRP A 22 -2.22 -11.11 -7.35
CA TRP A 22 -3.03 -10.06 -6.78
C TRP A 22 -3.68 -10.51 -5.46
N CYS A 23 -3.90 -9.57 -4.56
CA CYS A 23 -4.60 -9.79 -3.31
C CYS A 23 -5.28 -8.53 -2.79
N HIS A 24 -6.09 -8.69 -1.77
CA HIS A 24 -6.62 -7.60 -0.98
C HIS A 24 -5.65 -7.18 0.12
N ILE A 25 -5.40 -5.88 0.25
CA ILE A 25 -4.53 -5.27 1.24
C ILE A 25 -5.26 -4.19 2.04
N GLN A 26 -4.78 -3.89 3.25
CA GLN A 26 -5.29 -2.81 4.09
C GLN A 26 -4.13 -2.07 4.78
N PHE A 27 -4.06 -0.74 4.62
CA PHE A 27 -2.97 0.08 5.18
C PHE A 27 -3.11 0.33 6.68
N ARG A 28 -4.34 0.55 7.17
CA ARG A 28 -4.65 0.73 8.60
C ARG A 28 -5.92 -0.03 8.96
N LYS A 29 -6.07 -0.38 10.25
CA LYS A 29 -7.29 -1.00 10.75
C LYS A 29 -8.48 -0.04 10.54
N ASN A 30 -9.62 -0.57 10.12
CA ASN A 30 -10.86 0.17 9.82
C ASN A 30 -10.79 1.12 8.61
N GLU A 31 -9.76 1.03 7.77
CA GLU A 31 -9.73 1.70 6.48
C GLU A 31 -10.23 0.80 5.35
N PRO A 32 -10.56 1.36 4.17
CA PRO A 32 -10.92 0.57 3.02
C PRO A 32 -9.86 -0.48 2.67
N ILE A 33 -10.33 -1.61 2.17
CA ILE A 33 -9.51 -2.67 1.62
C ILE A 33 -9.33 -2.40 0.13
N PHE A 34 -8.11 -2.55 -0.36
CA PHE A 34 -7.76 -2.27 -1.76
C PHE A 34 -7.20 -3.51 -2.44
N ALA A 35 -7.34 -3.59 -3.76
CA ALA A 35 -6.64 -4.58 -4.57
C ALA A 35 -5.21 -4.10 -4.87
N ALA A 36 -4.24 -4.99 -4.67
CA ALA A 36 -2.86 -4.78 -5.05
C ALA A 36 -2.33 -5.97 -5.85
N ALA A 37 -1.51 -5.71 -6.86
CA ALA A 37 -0.91 -6.73 -7.71
C ALA A 37 0.60 -6.50 -7.86
N GLY A 38 1.35 -7.58 -8.06
CA GLY A 38 2.78 -7.51 -8.34
C GLY A 38 3.41 -8.89 -8.40
N ARG A 39 4.73 -8.93 -8.47
CA ARG A 39 5.49 -10.19 -8.63
C ARG A 39 5.73 -10.95 -7.31
N VAL A 40 5.14 -10.46 -6.22
CA VAL A 40 5.25 -11.10 -4.90
C VAL A 40 4.21 -12.20 -4.81
N THR A 41 4.66 -13.45 -4.85
CA THR A 41 3.80 -14.64 -4.83
C THR A 41 3.77 -15.30 -3.46
N HIS A 42 2.82 -16.23 -3.28
CA HIS A 42 2.66 -17.04 -2.07
C HIS A 42 2.47 -16.23 -0.78
N LEU A 43 1.83 -15.06 -0.86
CA LEU A 43 1.46 -14.28 0.33
C LEU A 43 0.20 -14.86 0.98
N GLN A 44 0.26 -14.98 2.29
CA GLN A 44 -0.86 -15.41 3.13
C GLN A 44 -1.53 -14.21 3.80
N ALA A 45 -2.80 -14.39 4.17
CA ALA A 45 -3.52 -13.42 4.97
C ALA A 45 -2.80 -13.22 6.32
N GLY A 46 -2.65 -11.96 6.73
CA GLY A 46 -1.88 -11.60 7.93
C GLY A 46 -0.40 -11.33 7.68
N GLU A 47 0.14 -11.56 6.48
CA GLU A 47 1.48 -11.06 6.14
C GLU A 47 1.46 -9.54 5.91
N MET A 48 2.60 -8.89 6.15
CA MET A 48 2.79 -7.47 5.86
C MET A 48 3.68 -7.29 4.64
N VAL A 49 3.25 -6.43 3.73
CA VAL A 49 3.90 -6.19 2.45
C VAL A 49 4.13 -4.70 2.26
N MET A 50 5.21 -4.38 1.56
CA MET A 50 5.49 -3.03 1.11
C MET A 50 4.78 -2.80 -0.23
N VAL A 51 4.02 -1.71 -0.28
CA VAL A 51 3.15 -1.36 -1.40
C VAL A 51 3.57 -0.01 -1.95
N GLN A 52 3.71 0.11 -3.28
CA GLN A 52 3.98 1.39 -3.90
C GLN A 52 2.69 2.23 -3.91
N THR A 53 2.76 3.42 -3.32
CA THR A 53 1.70 4.45 -3.43
C THR A 53 2.26 5.69 -4.11
N GLU A 54 1.38 6.64 -4.47
CA GLU A 54 1.79 7.96 -4.97
C GLU A 54 2.64 8.75 -3.97
N LYS A 55 2.48 8.46 -2.67
CA LYS A 55 3.19 9.11 -1.56
C LYS A 55 4.52 8.40 -1.22
N GLY A 56 4.83 7.33 -1.93
CA GLY A 56 5.98 6.45 -1.68
C GLY A 56 5.59 5.07 -1.15
N PRO A 57 6.58 4.24 -0.78
CA PRO A 57 6.33 2.91 -0.24
C PRO A 57 5.65 2.97 1.13
N GLU A 58 4.53 2.26 1.27
CA GLU A 58 3.76 2.15 2.51
C GLU A 58 3.53 0.66 2.85
N PRO A 59 3.68 0.26 4.13
CA PRO A 59 3.34 -1.08 4.58
C PRO A 59 1.82 -1.29 4.62
N ALA A 60 1.37 -2.47 4.20
CA ALA A 60 -0.03 -2.89 4.27
C ALA A 60 -0.15 -4.35 4.71
N TRP A 61 -1.26 -4.67 5.36
CA TRP A 61 -1.60 -6.05 5.72
C TRP A 61 -2.32 -6.74 4.59
N VAL A 62 -1.88 -7.94 4.24
CA VAL A 62 -2.60 -8.84 3.34
C VAL A 62 -3.85 -9.35 4.03
N LYS A 63 -5.01 -9.21 3.39
CA LYS A 63 -6.34 -9.60 3.92
C LYS A 63 -6.90 -10.85 3.27
N SER A 64 -6.35 -11.28 2.14
CA SER A 64 -6.74 -12.51 1.45
C SER A 64 -5.49 -13.20 0.90
N SER A 65 -5.54 -14.52 0.74
CA SER A 65 -4.50 -15.25 0.01
C SER A 65 -4.35 -14.69 -1.41
N CYS A 66 -3.10 -14.53 -1.86
CA CYS A 66 -2.80 -14.09 -3.22
C CYS A 66 -3.29 -15.09 -4.27
N GLN A 67 -3.88 -14.59 -5.35
CA GLN A 67 -4.26 -15.36 -6.53
C GLN A 67 -3.39 -14.96 -7.72
N PRO A 68 -3.08 -15.88 -8.65
CA PRO A 68 -2.40 -15.53 -9.89
C PRO A 68 -3.21 -14.49 -10.68
N VAL A 69 -2.52 -13.54 -11.31
CA VAL A 69 -3.13 -12.66 -12.31
C VAL A 69 -3.36 -13.48 -13.58
N PRO A 70 -4.58 -13.51 -14.15
CA PRO A 70 -4.83 -14.18 -15.43
C PRO A 70 -3.97 -13.59 -16.55
N PRO A 71 -3.44 -14.40 -17.49
CA PRO A 71 -2.56 -13.92 -18.57
C PRO A 71 -3.20 -12.84 -19.46
N GLU A 72 -4.53 -12.85 -19.56
CA GLU A 72 -5.33 -11.95 -20.39
C GLU A 72 -5.68 -10.63 -19.67
N ALA A 73 -5.44 -10.55 -18.35
CA ALA A 73 -5.75 -9.39 -17.55
C ALA A 73 -4.55 -8.43 -17.53
N ASN A 74 -4.79 -7.17 -17.88
CA ASN A 74 -3.77 -6.14 -17.70
C ASN A 74 -3.68 -5.78 -16.21
N ASP A 75 -2.49 -5.95 -15.61
CA ASP A 75 -2.21 -5.69 -14.18
C ASP A 75 -2.76 -4.33 -13.70
N LYS A 76 -2.69 -3.30 -14.56
CA LYS A 76 -3.13 -1.94 -14.24
C LYS A 76 -4.65 -1.78 -14.12
N THR A 77 -5.44 -2.67 -14.71
CA THR A 77 -6.91 -2.58 -14.67
C THR A 77 -7.47 -3.29 -13.44
N MET A 78 -6.73 -4.26 -12.87
CA MET A 78 -7.22 -5.09 -11.76
C MET A 78 -6.84 -4.56 -10.37
N ALA A 79 -5.77 -3.76 -10.25
CA ALA A 79 -5.26 -3.34 -8.96
C ALA A 79 -4.97 -1.83 -8.91
N SER A 80 -5.38 -1.19 -7.82
CA SER A 80 -5.11 0.23 -7.56
C SER A 80 -3.68 0.46 -7.06
N PHE A 81 -2.99 -0.60 -6.63
CA PHE A 81 -1.67 -0.52 -6.01
C PHE A 81 -0.72 -1.62 -6.48
N THR A 82 0.59 -1.35 -6.40
CA THR A 82 1.63 -2.31 -6.77
C THR A 82 2.27 -2.94 -5.53
N LEU A 83 2.28 -4.27 -5.44
CA LEU A 83 3.04 -5.02 -4.44
C LEU A 83 4.53 -4.99 -4.78
N ILE A 84 5.37 -4.55 -3.84
CA ILE A 84 6.83 -4.48 -4.05
C ILE A 84 7.51 -5.73 -3.48
N ARG A 85 7.33 -5.98 -2.18
CA ARG A 85 7.98 -7.09 -1.45
C ARG A 85 7.32 -7.33 -0.10
N ARG A 86 7.71 -8.41 0.59
CA ARG A 86 7.42 -8.61 2.01
C ARG A 86 8.13 -7.53 2.85
N CYS A 87 7.48 -7.10 3.92
CA CYS A 87 8.12 -6.25 4.92
C CYS A 87 9.17 -7.05 5.71
N SER A 88 10.26 -6.40 6.11
CA SER A 88 11.18 -6.97 7.09
C SER A 88 10.56 -6.94 8.50
N ARG A 89 11.22 -7.61 9.45
CA ARG A 89 10.82 -7.53 10.86
C ARG A 89 10.95 -6.10 11.39
N GLU A 90 12.05 -5.41 11.10
CA GLU A 90 12.25 -4.03 11.56
C GLU A 90 11.17 -3.09 10.98
N GLU A 91 10.76 -3.30 9.74
CA GLU A 91 9.70 -2.51 9.10
C GLU A 91 8.33 -2.78 9.71
N THR A 92 8.05 -4.04 10.05
CA THR A 92 6.83 -4.45 10.76
C THR A 92 6.75 -3.79 12.14
N GLU A 93 7.84 -3.83 12.90
CA GLU A 93 7.91 -3.16 14.20
C GLU A 93 7.85 -1.63 14.07
N LYS A 94 8.48 -1.07 13.03
CA LYS A 94 8.41 0.37 12.74
C LYS A 94 6.98 0.79 12.43
N TYR A 95 6.23 -0.04 11.70
CA TYR A 95 4.81 0.21 11.42
C TYR A 95 3.99 0.21 12.71
N GLN A 96 4.19 -0.76 13.62
CA GLN A 96 3.49 -0.78 14.91
C GLN A 96 3.73 0.50 15.71
N ARG A 97 4.99 0.92 15.84
CA ARG A 97 5.35 2.20 16.48
C ARG A 97 4.75 3.42 15.78
N LEU A 98 4.55 3.33 14.46
CA LEU A 98 3.90 4.40 13.70
C LEU A 98 2.42 4.52 14.09
N ILE A 99 1.70 3.40 14.22
CA ILE A 99 0.30 3.39 14.68
C ILE A 99 0.17 3.97 16.08
N GLU A 100 1.08 3.61 16.99
CA GLU A 100 1.12 4.16 18.36
C GLU A 100 1.29 5.69 18.32
N ARG A 101 2.23 6.19 17.51
CA ARG A 101 2.46 7.63 17.36
C ARG A 101 1.30 8.37 16.70
N GLU A 102 0.61 7.76 15.75
CA GLU A 102 -0.63 8.30 15.18
C GLU A 102 -1.71 8.45 16.27
N HIS A 103 -1.84 7.46 17.16
CA HIS A 103 -2.78 7.51 18.28
C HIS A 103 -2.41 8.58 19.32
N GLU A 104 -1.13 8.66 19.72
CA GLU A 104 -0.64 9.70 20.62
C GLU A 104 -0.91 11.11 20.06
N ALA A 105 -0.61 11.32 18.77
CA ALA A 105 -0.87 12.58 18.10
C ALA A 105 -2.38 12.90 18.02
N PHE A 106 -3.23 11.90 17.82
CA PHE A 106 -4.68 12.07 17.86
C PHE A 106 -5.14 12.57 19.23
N VAL A 107 -4.73 11.90 20.31
CA VAL A 107 -5.10 12.26 21.69
C VAL A 107 -4.61 13.67 22.03
N LEU A 108 -3.38 14.00 21.67
CA LEU A 108 -2.82 15.33 21.89
C LEU A 108 -3.62 16.41 21.13
N CYS A 109 -3.94 16.15 19.86
CA CYS A 109 -4.69 17.11 19.04
C CYS A 109 -6.10 17.33 19.60
N GLU A 110 -6.81 16.29 20.03
CA GLU A 110 -8.12 16.41 20.70
C GLU A 110 -8.03 17.28 21.97
N GLN A 111 -6.98 17.13 22.78
CA GLN A 111 -6.76 17.98 23.95
C GLN A 111 -6.57 19.45 23.56
N HIS A 112 -5.85 19.72 22.46
CA HIS A 112 -5.68 21.08 21.95
C HIS A 112 -7.00 21.66 21.41
N ILE A 113 -7.76 20.88 20.64
CA ILE A 113 -9.08 21.28 20.13
C ILE A 113 -9.97 21.71 21.31
N ALA A 114 -10.04 20.89 22.37
CA ALA A 114 -10.83 21.19 23.56
C ALA A 114 -10.30 22.43 24.31
N ARG A 115 -8.98 22.51 24.53
CA ARG A 115 -8.35 23.63 25.25
C ARG A 115 -8.56 24.98 24.55
N HIS A 116 -8.54 24.98 23.21
CA HIS A 116 -8.69 26.19 22.41
C HIS A 116 -10.14 26.44 21.96
N GLY A 117 -11.09 25.58 22.35
CA GLY A 117 -12.50 25.73 22.00
C GLY A 117 -12.76 25.71 20.49
N LEU A 118 -11.96 24.97 19.72
CA LEU A 118 -12.09 24.93 18.28
C LEU A 118 -13.36 24.16 17.89
N ALA A 119 -14.24 24.78 17.10
CA ALA A 119 -15.49 24.19 16.62
C ALA A 119 -15.25 23.17 15.49
N MET A 120 -14.57 22.07 15.82
CA MET A 120 -14.18 21.01 14.90
C MET A 120 -14.14 19.65 15.59
N LYS A 121 -14.17 18.59 14.79
CA LYS A 121 -14.04 17.20 15.25
C LYS A 121 -12.90 16.51 14.53
N LEU A 122 -11.93 15.97 15.27
CA LEU A 122 -10.87 15.15 14.68
C LEU A 122 -11.44 13.79 14.26
N ILE A 123 -11.13 13.38 13.03
CA ILE A 123 -11.59 12.13 12.43
C ILE A 123 -10.49 11.07 12.51
N LYS A 124 -9.27 11.41 12.10
CA LYS A 124 -8.08 10.54 12.22
C LYS A 124 -6.78 11.31 12.08
N VAL A 125 -5.69 10.68 12.47
CA VAL A 125 -4.32 11.14 12.22
C VAL A 125 -3.58 10.05 11.46
N GLU A 126 -2.91 10.44 10.37
CA GLU A 126 -2.07 9.54 9.59
C GLU A 126 -0.66 10.11 9.49
N ARG A 127 0.33 9.23 9.53
CA ARG A 127 1.72 9.55 9.28
C ARG A 127 2.26 8.67 8.17
N PHE A 128 2.99 9.28 7.25
CA PHE A 128 3.68 8.53 6.19
C PHE A 128 4.75 7.64 6.80
N PHE A 129 4.96 6.46 6.24
CA PHE A 129 5.89 5.47 6.78
C PHE A 129 7.35 5.95 6.77
N ASN A 130 7.72 6.77 5.80
CA ASN A 130 9.03 7.44 5.76
C ASN A 130 9.17 8.56 6.81
N GLY A 131 8.08 8.92 7.50
CA GLY A 131 8.05 9.92 8.56
C GLY A 131 8.03 11.37 8.09
N SER A 132 7.97 11.64 6.78
CA SER A 132 8.10 12.98 6.19
C SER A 132 6.87 13.87 6.40
N LYS A 133 5.70 13.27 6.62
CA LYS A 133 4.45 14.00 6.79
C LYS A 133 3.56 13.34 7.82
N ILE A 134 2.86 14.16 8.59
CA ILE A 134 1.72 13.79 9.43
C ILE A 134 0.52 14.62 8.98
N ILE A 135 -0.66 14.02 8.92
CA ILE A 135 -1.89 14.60 8.40
C ILE A 135 -2.98 14.40 9.44
N PHE A 136 -3.64 15.48 9.81
CA PHE A 136 -4.79 15.49 10.72
C PHE A 136 -6.04 15.72 9.89
N PHE A 137 -6.93 14.73 9.89
CA PHE A 137 -8.21 14.81 9.20
C PHE A 137 -9.28 15.24 10.20
N PHE A 138 -10.01 16.30 9.89
CA PHE A 138 -11.05 16.82 10.74
C PHE A 138 -12.23 17.34 9.93
N THR A 139 -13.37 17.50 10.59
CA THR A 139 -14.54 18.19 10.03
C THR A 139 -14.85 19.42 10.87
N SER A 140 -15.28 20.50 10.22
CA SER A 140 -15.79 21.70 10.87
C SER A 140 -16.91 22.29 10.02
N GLU A 141 -17.91 22.91 10.66
CA GLU A 141 -18.98 23.62 9.95
C GLU A 141 -18.49 24.98 9.42
N ASN A 142 -17.56 25.58 10.15
CA ASN A 142 -16.97 26.88 9.84
C ASN A 142 -15.46 26.75 9.61
N ARG A 143 -14.85 27.78 9.01
CA ARG A 143 -13.40 27.87 8.88
C ARG A 143 -12.74 27.87 10.27
N VAL A 144 -11.74 27.02 10.46
CA VAL A 144 -10.87 26.99 11.65
C VAL A 144 -9.60 27.80 11.37
N ASP A 145 -9.21 28.67 12.30
CA ASP A 145 -7.92 29.36 12.28
C ASP A 145 -6.95 28.61 13.22
N PHE A 146 -5.76 28.25 12.70
CA PHE A 146 -4.74 27.45 13.40
C PHE A 146 -3.49 28.26 13.78
N ARG A 147 -3.52 29.58 13.61
CA ARG A 147 -2.40 30.49 13.92
C ARG A 147 -2.27 30.80 15.40
#